data_AF-A0AAW2WES6-F1
#
_entry.id   AF-A0AAW2WES6-F1
#
_cell.length_a   1.000
_cell.length_b   1.000
_cell.length_c   1.000
_cell.angle_alpha   90.00
_cell.angle_beta   90.00
_cell.angle_gamma   90.00
#
_symmetry.space_group_name_H-M   'P 1'
#
loop_
_entity.id
_entity.type
_entity.pdbx_description
1 polymer ?
#
loop_
_entity_poly.entity_id
_entity_poly.type
_entity_poly.pdbx_seq_one_letter_code
_entity_poly.pdbx_strand_id
1 'polypeptide(L)'
;MESQPSVRESNNVTESNNVTESNTIIQMSKDIADKVEIEETSQDISKRKRTAEAWNHFKRIKDEGIQFAECNYCNVRFKAPADYGTNHLHIHYYKPCFNMISRNTLKGDVLKIYKDERTKYYNLLEKLKYRIAATIDMWTSSDNNKSFMAVTAYFIDDNWIL
;
A
#
# COMPACT_ATOMS: atom_id res chain seq x y z
N MET A 1 33.18 7.40 -43.39
CA MET A 1 34.58 7.63 -43.78
C MET A 1 35.19 8.45 -42.67
N GLU A 2 35.97 7.82 -41.79
CA GLU A 2 37.44 7.71 -41.87
C GLU A 2 38.11 8.90 -41.15
N SER A 3 39.18 8.76 -40.36
CA SER A 3 39.86 7.58 -39.80
C SER A 3 40.86 8.07 -38.72
N GLN A 4 41.37 7.19 -37.84
CA GLN A 4 42.63 7.47 -37.11
C GLN A 4 43.85 7.26 -38.03
N PRO A 5 45.05 7.81 -37.72
CA PRO A 5 46.05 7.13 -36.84
C PRO A 5 46.69 8.16 -35.83
N SER A 6 47.89 8.06 -35.21
CA SER A 6 49.06 7.18 -35.36
C SER A 6 50.05 7.13 -34.15
N VAL A 7 50.50 5.92 -33.76
CA VAL A 7 51.94 5.48 -33.74
C VAL A 7 52.95 6.00 -32.66
N ARG A 8 53.49 5.04 -31.86
CA ARG A 8 54.88 4.88 -31.29
C ARG A 8 55.38 5.81 -30.16
N GLU A 9 56.39 5.45 -29.33
CA GLU A 9 57.08 4.18 -28.98
C GLU A 9 57.74 4.29 -27.56
N SER A 10 57.51 3.28 -26.71
CA SER A 10 58.51 2.39 -26.06
C SER A 10 59.77 2.87 -25.29
N ASN A 11 59.88 2.38 -24.04
CA ASN A 11 61.09 1.90 -23.31
C ASN A 11 62.09 2.97 -22.75
N ASN A 12 62.89 2.78 -21.67
CA ASN A 12 63.14 1.62 -20.77
C ASN A 12 63.89 2.04 -19.46
N VAL A 13 64.05 1.09 -18.49
CA VAL A 13 65.23 0.92 -17.55
C VAL A 13 65.45 1.99 -16.44
N THR A 14 65.78 1.72 -15.15
CA THR A 14 65.88 0.50 -14.29
C THR A 14 65.86 0.87 -12.78
N GLU A 15 65.57 -0.12 -11.91
CA GLU A 15 66.05 -0.28 -10.50
C GLU A 15 65.72 0.80 -9.44
N SER A 16 65.53 0.51 -8.13
CA SER A 16 65.89 -0.68 -7.34
C SER A 16 64.87 -1.04 -6.23
N ASN A 17 64.67 -2.34 -6.02
CA ASN A 17 64.65 -3.05 -4.72
C ASN A 17 63.88 -2.49 -3.50
N ASN A 18 62.80 -3.18 -3.12
CA ASN A 18 62.41 -3.35 -1.71
C ASN A 18 61.87 -4.78 -1.47
N VAL A 19 62.77 -5.77 -1.46
CA VAL A 19 62.47 -7.22 -1.56
C VAL A 19 62.06 -7.84 -0.20
N THR A 20 62.00 -7.06 0.87
CA THR A 20 61.98 -7.57 2.25
C THR A 20 60.58 -7.69 2.88
N GLU A 21 59.57 -6.95 2.41
CA GLU A 21 58.24 -6.93 3.05
C GLU A 21 57.31 -8.07 2.58
N SER A 22 57.45 -8.55 1.34
CA SER A 22 56.56 -9.57 0.77
C SER A 22 56.71 -10.96 1.41
N ASN A 23 57.88 -11.29 1.97
CA ASN A 23 58.18 -12.63 2.47
C ASN A 23 57.53 -12.92 3.84
N THR A 24 57.24 -11.89 4.65
CA THR A 24 56.56 -12.03 5.94
C THR A 24 55.06 -12.33 5.76
N ILE A 25 54.42 -11.69 4.78
CA ILE A 25 52.99 -11.86 4.48
C ILE A 25 52.68 -13.28 3.96
N ILE A 26 53.60 -13.87 3.19
CA ILE A 26 53.43 -15.23 2.62
C ILE A 26 53.65 -16.33 3.68
N GLN A 27 54.42 -16.08 4.74
CA GLN A 27 54.56 -17.02 5.86
C GLN A 27 53.29 -17.00 6.73
N MET A 28 52.83 -15.81 7.15
CA MET A 28 51.63 -15.67 8.01
C MET A 28 50.31 -16.13 7.36
N SER A 29 50.26 -16.27 6.03
CA SER A 29 49.05 -16.71 5.31
C SER A 29 48.99 -18.21 5.03
N LYS A 30 50.05 -18.99 5.30
CA LYS A 30 50.01 -20.46 5.20
C LYS A 30 49.47 -21.13 6.47
N ASP A 31 49.74 -20.57 7.64
CA ASP A 31 49.33 -21.14 8.94
C ASP A 31 47.85 -20.87 9.29
N ILE A 32 47.15 -20.04 8.49
CA ILE A 32 45.72 -19.72 8.65
C ILE A 32 44.82 -20.70 7.87
N ALA A 33 45.37 -21.45 6.90
CA ALA A 33 44.59 -22.28 5.98
C ALA A 33 44.05 -23.60 6.60
N ASP A 34 44.69 -24.12 7.66
CA ASP A 34 44.42 -25.47 8.20
C ASP A 34 43.55 -25.51 9.48
N LYS A 35 42.84 -24.42 9.82
CA LYS A 35 41.90 -24.40 10.97
C LYS A 35 40.59 -23.66 10.71
N VAL A 36 39.87 -24.06 9.65
CA VAL A 36 38.45 -23.75 9.49
C VAL A 36 37.67 -25.06 9.26
N GLU A 37 37.44 -25.79 10.35
CA GLU A 37 36.34 -26.76 10.40
C GLU A 37 35.02 -26.00 10.41
N ILE A 38 34.19 -26.19 9.38
CA ILE A 38 32.85 -25.62 9.31
C ILE A 38 31.90 -26.57 10.04
N GLU A 39 31.69 -26.36 11.34
CA GLU A 39 30.49 -26.85 12.01
C GLU A 39 29.39 -25.79 11.95
N GLU A 40 28.31 -26.07 11.23
CA GLU A 40 27.12 -25.23 11.13
C GLU A 40 26.33 -25.17 12.46
N THR A 41 26.88 -24.48 13.46
CA THR A 41 26.10 -24.12 14.64
C THR A 41 25.06 -23.09 14.24
N SER A 42 23.84 -23.57 14.04
CA SER A 42 22.66 -22.83 13.61
C SER A 42 22.25 -21.78 14.67
N GLN A 43 22.89 -20.62 14.65
CA GLN A 43 22.34 -19.44 15.34
C GLN A 43 21.07 -19.01 14.63
N ASP A 44 19.94 -19.43 15.19
CA ASP A 44 18.59 -19.13 14.71
C ASP A 44 18.42 -17.61 14.56
N ILE A 45 18.56 -17.11 13.32
CA ILE A 45 18.16 -15.76 12.95
C ILE A 45 16.65 -15.72 13.11
N SER A 46 16.23 -15.38 14.33
CA SER A 46 14.84 -15.31 14.76
C SER A 46 14.03 -14.59 13.69
N LYS A 47 13.26 -15.38 12.91
CA LYS A 47 12.46 -14.88 11.79
C LYS A 47 11.46 -13.91 12.39
N ARG A 48 11.80 -12.62 12.30
CA ARG A 48 11.08 -11.49 12.92
C ARG A 48 9.59 -11.73 12.73
N LYS A 49 8.89 -12.04 13.83
CA LYS A 49 7.48 -12.48 13.76
C LYS A 49 6.70 -11.45 12.96
N ARG A 50 6.27 -11.80 11.75
CA ARG A 50 5.46 -10.93 10.84
C ARG A 50 4.03 -10.81 11.35
N THR A 51 3.90 -10.58 12.64
CA THR A 51 2.63 -10.38 13.33
C THR A 51 2.45 -8.88 13.45
N ALA A 52 1.44 -8.34 12.76
CA ALA A 52 1.18 -6.90 12.79
C ALA A 52 0.97 -6.41 14.23
N GLU A 53 1.39 -5.16 14.50
CA GLU A 53 1.34 -4.51 15.82
C GLU A 53 0.00 -4.71 16.55
N ALA A 54 -1.14 -4.70 15.83
CA ALA A 54 -2.46 -4.96 16.41
C ALA A 54 -2.49 -6.18 17.33
N TRP A 55 -1.79 -7.28 17.00
CA TRP A 55 -1.82 -8.52 17.79
C TRP A 55 -1.19 -8.41 19.19
N ASN A 56 -0.51 -7.32 19.52
CA ASN A 56 -0.14 -7.02 20.92
C ASN A 56 -1.39 -6.83 21.81
N HIS A 57 -2.55 -6.57 21.21
CA HIS A 57 -3.81 -6.24 21.89
C HIS A 57 -4.90 -7.31 21.73
N PHE A 58 -4.61 -8.44 21.06
CA PHE A 58 -5.58 -9.52 20.83
C PHE A 58 -4.93 -10.90 21.01
N LYS A 59 -5.65 -11.82 21.65
CA LYS A 59 -5.29 -13.25 21.72
C LYS A 59 -5.93 -14.03 20.57
N ARG A 60 -5.20 -15.02 20.04
CA ARG A 60 -5.70 -15.93 19.00
C ARG A 60 -6.50 -17.06 19.62
N ILE A 61 -7.67 -17.33 19.06
CA ILE A 61 -8.57 -18.43 19.46
C ILE A 61 -8.89 -19.26 18.22
N LYS A 62 -9.15 -20.57 18.40
CA LYS A 62 -9.71 -21.45 17.36
C LYS A 62 -11.00 -22.07 17.89
N ASP A 63 -12.13 -21.66 17.32
CA ASP A 63 -13.44 -22.24 17.59
C ASP A 63 -13.90 -22.93 16.28
N GLU A 64 -14.22 -24.22 16.35
CA GLU A 64 -14.74 -25.03 15.21
C GLU A 64 -13.91 -24.95 13.91
N GLY A 65 -12.58 -24.82 14.03
CA GLY A 65 -11.65 -24.70 12.90
C GLY A 65 -11.49 -23.27 12.36
N ILE A 66 -12.35 -22.33 12.74
CA ILE A 66 -12.24 -20.91 12.39
C ILE A 66 -11.29 -20.22 13.39
N GLN A 67 -10.38 -19.39 12.88
CA GLN A 67 -9.51 -18.57 13.73
C GLN A 67 -10.19 -17.24 14.08
N PHE A 68 -10.09 -16.87 15.35
CA PHE A 68 -10.61 -15.62 15.91
C PHE A 68 -9.50 -14.81 16.61
N ALA A 69 -9.70 -13.50 16.66
CA ALA A 69 -8.96 -12.57 17.50
C ALA A 69 -9.91 -12.06 18.60
N GLU A 70 -9.64 -12.37 19.87
CA GLU A 70 -10.37 -11.81 21.01
C GLU A 70 -9.58 -10.63 21.58
N CYS A 71 -10.21 -9.46 21.70
CA CYS A 71 -9.57 -8.26 22.21
C CYS A 71 -9.26 -8.39 23.71
N ASN A 72 -8.02 -8.09 24.12
CA ASN A 72 -7.56 -8.25 25.50
C ASN A 72 -8.23 -7.27 26.49
N TYR A 73 -8.91 -6.23 26.01
CA TYR A 73 -9.50 -5.16 26.84
C TYR A 73 -11.01 -5.25 26.98
N CYS A 74 -11.72 -5.74 25.96
CA CYS A 74 -13.19 -5.77 25.92
C CYS A 74 -13.78 -7.15 25.59
N ASN A 75 -12.94 -8.16 25.36
CA ASN A 75 -13.30 -9.54 25.00
C ASN A 75 -14.19 -9.70 23.75
N VAL A 76 -14.33 -8.66 22.92
CA VAL A 76 -15.00 -8.77 21.61
C VAL A 76 -14.17 -9.68 20.69
N ARG A 77 -14.85 -10.64 20.04
CA ARG A 77 -14.25 -11.59 19.09
C ARG A 77 -14.46 -11.14 17.65
N PHE A 78 -13.37 -11.13 16.89
CA PHE A 78 -13.35 -10.88 15.45
C PHE A 78 -12.91 -12.14 14.72
N LYS A 79 -13.52 -12.45 13.57
CA LYS A 79 -12.98 -13.49 12.66
C LYS A 79 -11.63 -13.00 12.13
N ALA A 80 -10.59 -13.82 12.32
CA ALA A 80 -9.23 -13.54 11.86
C ALA A 80 -8.49 -14.81 11.39
N PRO A 81 -8.98 -15.53 10.36
CA PRO A 81 -8.19 -16.49 9.58
C PRO A 81 -6.85 -15.93 9.07
N ALA A 82 -5.93 -16.83 8.68
CA ALA A 82 -4.57 -16.46 8.30
C ALA A 82 -4.47 -15.61 7.01
N ASP A 83 -5.49 -15.67 6.16
CA ASP A 83 -5.66 -14.88 4.93
C ASP A 83 -6.30 -13.49 5.17
N TYR A 84 -6.78 -13.20 6.39
CA TYR A 84 -7.43 -11.94 6.72
C TYR A 84 -6.41 -10.87 7.14
N GLY A 85 -6.53 -9.67 6.56
CA GLY A 85 -5.75 -8.50 6.97
C GLY A 85 -6.14 -8.00 8.37
N THR A 86 -5.22 -7.31 9.05
CA THR A 86 -5.40 -6.86 10.45
C THR A 86 -6.07 -5.49 10.60
N ASN A 87 -6.58 -4.89 9.52
CA ASN A 87 -7.11 -3.52 9.54
C ASN A 87 -8.29 -3.36 10.52
N HIS A 88 -9.21 -4.33 10.57
CA HIS A 88 -10.34 -4.27 11.52
C HIS A 88 -9.90 -4.42 12.99
N LEU A 89 -8.81 -5.14 13.26
CA LEU A 89 -8.19 -5.22 14.59
C LEU A 89 -7.57 -3.87 14.98
N HIS A 90 -6.80 -3.25 14.06
CA HIS A 90 -6.23 -1.91 14.27
C HIS A 90 -7.33 -0.87 14.52
N ILE A 91 -8.38 -0.84 13.70
CA ILE A 91 -9.51 0.08 13.86
C ILE A 91 -10.19 -0.11 15.22
N HIS A 92 -10.45 -1.36 15.64
CA HIS A 92 -11.04 -1.63 16.95
C HIS A 92 -10.14 -1.15 18.11
N TYR A 93 -8.83 -1.36 18.02
CA TYR A 93 -7.88 -0.92 19.04
C TYR A 93 -7.79 0.62 19.12
N TYR A 94 -7.64 1.30 17.99
CA TYR A 94 -7.52 2.76 17.94
C TYR A 94 -8.84 3.50 18.18
N LYS A 95 -9.97 2.85 17.89
CA LYS A 95 -11.34 3.37 18.07
C LYS A 95 -12.26 2.27 18.62
N PRO A 96 -12.18 1.96 19.92
CA PRO A 96 -13.17 1.12 20.59
C PRO A 96 -14.58 1.67 20.32
N CYS A 97 -15.54 0.76 20.07
CA CYS A 97 -16.91 1.05 19.64
C CYS A 97 -17.12 1.58 18.21
N PHE A 98 -16.07 1.74 17.37
CA PHE A 98 -16.29 2.01 15.93
C PHE A 98 -16.60 0.72 15.16
N ASN A 99 -17.87 0.55 14.76
CA ASN A 99 -18.29 -0.54 13.89
C ASN A 99 -17.94 -0.22 12.43
N MET A 100 -17.00 -0.96 11.84
CA MET A 100 -16.61 -0.77 10.44
C MET A 100 -17.75 -1.21 9.50
N ILE A 101 -18.41 -0.24 8.88
CA ILE A 101 -19.49 -0.45 7.91
C ILE A 101 -18.91 -1.02 6.60
N SER A 102 -19.59 -2.00 6.00
CA SER A 102 -19.14 -2.58 4.72
C SER A 102 -19.29 -1.59 3.57
N ARG A 103 -18.44 -1.69 2.54
CA ARG A 103 -18.55 -0.88 1.31
C ARG A 103 -19.94 -1.00 0.66
N ASN A 104 -20.57 -2.17 0.75
CA ASN A 104 -21.89 -2.43 0.18
C ASN A 104 -23.00 -1.71 0.98
N THR A 105 -22.89 -1.70 2.32
CA THR A 105 -23.81 -0.97 3.20
C THR A 105 -23.70 0.53 2.95
N LEU A 106 -22.47 1.09 2.98
CA LEU A 106 -22.23 2.51 2.69
C LEU A 106 -22.74 2.93 1.30
N LYS A 107 -22.53 2.08 0.27
CA LYS A 107 -23.10 2.31 -1.07
C LYS A 107 -24.64 2.31 -1.03
N GLY A 108 -25.25 1.43 -0.24
CA GLY A 108 -26.70 1.41 0.00
C GLY A 108 -27.21 2.71 0.62
N ASP A 109 -26.54 3.19 1.67
CA ASP A 109 -26.91 4.42 2.38
C ASP A 109 -26.80 5.65 1.47
N VAL A 110 -25.69 5.79 0.72
CA VAL A 110 -25.50 6.87 -0.26
C VAL A 110 -26.57 6.82 -1.37
N LEU A 111 -26.88 5.62 -1.89
CA LEU A 111 -27.93 5.45 -2.90
C LEU A 111 -29.33 5.74 -2.34
N LYS A 112 -29.58 5.49 -1.06
CA LYS A 112 -30.83 5.84 -0.39
C LYS A 112 -30.98 7.36 -0.32
N ILE A 113 -29.98 8.06 0.22
CA ILE A 113 -29.97 9.54 0.28
C ILE A 113 -30.20 10.15 -1.11
N TYR A 114 -29.48 9.67 -2.13
CA TYR A 114 -29.69 10.11 -3.51
C TYR A 114 -31.13 9.89 -4.01
N LYS A 115 -31.75 8.72 -3.75
CA LYS A 115 -33.13 8.44 -4.17
C LYS A 115 -34.15 9.31 -3.45
N ASP A 116 -33.94 9.55 -2.16
CA ASP A 116 -34.82 10.34 -1.31
C ASP A 116 -34.78 11.82 -1.76
N GLU A 117 -33.59 12.40 -1.93
CA GLU A 117 -33.41 13.75 -2.48
C GLU A 117 -33.95 13.88 -3.90
N ARG A 118 -33.59 12.93 -4.79
CA ARG A 118 -34.08 12.91 -6.18
C ARG A 118 -35.61 12.98 -6.22
N THR A 119 -36.30 12.22 -5.38
CA THR A 119 -37.78 12.25 -5.31
C THR A 119 -38.31 13.63 -4.95
N LYS A 120 -37.66 14.37 -4.02
CA LYS A 120 -38.06 15.75 -3.69
C LYS A 120 -37.92 16.68 -4.90
N TYR A 121 -36.77 16.63 -5.59
CA TYR A 121 -36.53 17.48 -6.75
C TYR A 121 -37.45 17.13 -7.93
N TYR A 122 -37.73 15.86 -8.22
CA TYR A 122 -38.70 15.48 -9.27
C TYR A 122 -40.09 16.09 -8.99
N ASN A 123 -40.60 15.94 -7.77
CA ASN A 123 -41.90 16.52 -7.36
C ASN A 123 -41.91 18.06 -7.38
N LEU A 124 -40.76 18.72 -7.28
CA LEU A 124 -40.62 20.17 -7.43
C LEU A 124 -40.63 20.55 -8.91
N LEU A 125 -39.81 19.90 -9.73
CA LEU A 125 -39.70 20.16 -11.17
C LEU A 125 -41.03 19.92 -11.91
N GLU A 126 -41.82 18.91 -11.53
CA GLU A 126 -43.17 18.67 -12.07
C GLU A 126 -44.16 19.81 -11.79
N LYS A 127 -43.93 20.60 -10.73
CA LYS A 127 -44.80 21.71 -10.32
C LYS A 127 -44.33 23.07 -10.81
N LEU A 128 -43.13 23.16 -11.38
CA LEU A 128 -42.58 24.43 -11.88
C LEU A 128 -43.43 24.97 -13.03
N LYS A 129 -43.85 26.23 -12.88
CA LYS A 129 -44.51 27.01 -13.94
C LYS A 129 -43.51 27.70 -14.87
N TYR A 130 -42.24 27.70 -14.51
CA TYR A 130 -41.15 28.41 -15.17
C TYR A 130 -40.28 27.48 -16.01
N ARG A 131 -39.40 28.06 -16.83
CA ARG A 131 -38.51 27.32 -17.72
C ARG A 131 -37.27 26.81 -16.96
N ILE A 132 -36.79 25.65 -17.38
CA ILE A 132 -35.52 25.07 -16.95
C ILE A 132 -34.52 25.25 -18.10
N ALA A 133 -33.30 25.68 -17.80
CA ALA A 133 -32.16 25.65 -18.72
C ALA A 133 -31.25 24.47 -18.34
N ALA A 134 -30.55 23.87 -19.30
CA ALA A 134 -29.60 22.81 -19.02
C ALA A 134 -28.34 22.95 -19.87
N THR A 135 -27.18 22.63 -19.29
CA THR A 135 -25.90 22.54 -19.97
C THR A 135 -25.40 21.11 -19.93
N ILE A 136 -24.89 20.63 -21.06
CA ILE A 136 -24.26 19.32 -21.19
C ILE A 136 -22.77 19.55 -21.40
N ASP A 137 -21.95 19.04 -20.49
CA ASP A 137 -20.50 18.98 -20.62
C ASP A 137 -20.08 17.53 -20.94
N MET A 138 -19.08 17.36 -21.80
CA MET A 138 -18.59 16.06 -22.27
C MET A 138 -17.08 16.06 -22.40
N TRP A 139 -16.44 15.09 -21.76
CA TRP A 139 -14.98 14.90 -21.79
C TRP A 139 -14.63 13.42 -21.87
N THR A 140 -13.42 13.11 -22.34
CA THR A 140 -12.89 11.74 -22.37
C THR A 140 -11.65 11.66 -21.50
N SER A 141 -11.59 10.67 -20.61
CA SER A 141 -10.41 10.42 -19.78
C SER A 141 -9.28 9.81 -20.63
N SER A 142 -8.11 10.44 -20.61
CA SER A 142 -6.86 9.94 -21.22
C SER A 142 -6.53 8.51 -20.78
N ASP A 143 -6.71 8.24 -19.48
CA ASP A 143 -6.08 7.07 -18.83
C ASP A 143 -6.81 5.74 -19.08
N ASN A 144 -8.08 5.80 -19.48
CA ASN A 144 -8.93 4.62 -19.68
C ASN A 144 -9.86 4.73 -20.90
N ASN A 145 -9.71 5.78 -21.71
CA ASN A 145 -10.49 6.09 -22.90
C ASN A 145 -12.03 6.05 -22.70
N LYS A 146 -12.51 6.37 -21.50
CA LYS A 146 -13.95 6.49 -21.20
C LYS A 146 -14.41 7.91 -21.44
N SER A 147 -15.47 8.07 -22.21
CA SER A 147 -16.22 9.32 -22.32
C SER A 147 -17.22 9.47 -21.19
N PHE A 148 -17.31 10.68 -20.66
CA PHE A 148 -18.20 11.11 -19.60
C PHE A 148 -19.11 12.20 -20.12
N MET A 149 -20.28 12.34 -19.50
CA MET A 149 -21.23 13.40 -19.75
C MET A 149 -21.77 13.88 -18.40
N ALA A 150 -21.70 15.18 -18.15
CA ALA A 150 -22.39 15.83 -17.04
C ALA A 150 -23.54 16.66 -17.60
N VAL A 151 -24.74 16.48 -17.05
CA VAL A 151 -25.91 17.32 -17.35
C VAL A 151 -26.22 18.15 -16.10
N THR A 152 -26.12 19.47 -16.21
CA THR A 152 -26.45 20.40 -15.13
C THR A 152 -27.71 21.16 -15.53
N ALA A 153 -28.71 21.18 -14.65
CA ALA A 153 -29.96 21.92 -14.85
C ALA A 153 -29.99 23.15 -13.93
N TYR A 154 -30.38 24.29 -14.50
CA TYR A 154 -30.57 25.56 -13.83
C TYR A 154 -32.04 25.95 -13.94
N PHE A 155 -32.66 26.29 -12.83
CA PHE A 155 -34.04 26.76 -12.75
C PHE A 155 -34.15 27.81 -11.65
N ILE A 156 -35.23 28.58 -11.67
CA ILE A 156 -35.55 29.53 -10.61
C ILE A 156 -36.73 28.94 -9.82
N ASP A 157 -36.57 28.84 -8.51
CA ASP A 157 -37.62 28.35 -7.60
C ASP A 157 -38.59 29.49 -7.20
N ASP A 158 -39.68 29.16 -6.50
CA ASP A 158 -40.65 30.18 -6.06
C ASP A 158 -40.11 31.11 -4.95
N ASN A 159 -38.96 30.80 -4.34
CA ASN A 159 -38.38 31.59 -3.25
C ASN A 159 -37.49 32.73 -3.76
N TRP A 160 -37.06 32.71 -5.03
CA TRP A 160 -36.35 33.81 -5.72
C TRP A 160 -35.16 34.39 -4.92
N ILE A 161 -34.42 33.53 -4.21
CA ILE A 161 -33.25 33.94 -3.44
C ILE A 161 -32.08 34.17 -4.41
N LEU A 162 -31.60 35.41 -4.43
CA LEU A 162 -30.48 35.93 -5.24
C LEU A 162 -29.12 35.63 -4.58
#